data_AF-V6TMH4-F1
#
_entry.id   AF-V6TMH4-F1
#
_cell.length_a   1.000
_cell.length_b   1.000
_cell.length_c   1.000
_cell.angle_alpha   90.00
_cell.angle_beta   90.00
_cell.angle_gamma   90.00
#
_symmetry.space_group_name_H-M   'P 1'
#
loop_
_entity.id
_entity.type
_entity.pdbx_description
1 polymer ?
#
loop_
_entity_poly.entity_id
_entity_poly.type
_entity_poly.pdbx_seq_one_letter_code
_entity_poly.pdbx_strand_id
1 'polypeptide(L)'
;MSGGCYSTSQLPGATVCTSAQTGGTCTKSEPGYNVDSSGALVTCPEGCETCSNANTCTKCKDGYVTGTGGCEKCDASCLTCGTNAKTCTACSSGYYKVGDAAAPCTSCESNSGSVKGISGCLSCAPPTGSGPVLCYLMKDGTAGGSDPNLSSGAIAGISIAVIVIVGGLVGFLCWWFICRGKA
;
A
#
# COMPACT_ATOMS: atom_id res chain seq x y z
N MET A 1 -27.53 -20.13 -32.09
CA MET A 1 -26.16 -19.62 -31.87
C MET A 1 -26.27 -18.45 -30.91
N SER A 2 -26.10 -18.67 -29.61
CA SER A 2 -26.26 -17.64 -28.57
C SER A 2 -24.88 -17.14 -28.08
N GLY A 3 -23.99 -16.82 -29.02
CA GLY A 3 -22.69 -16.22 -28.74
C GLY A 3 -22.73 -14.74 -29.11
N GLY A 4 -22.56 -13.85 -28.13
CA GLY A 4 -22.38 -12.42 -28.39
C GLY A 4 -21.13 -12.17 -29.24
N CYS A 5 -21.12 -11.12 -30.06
CA CYS A 5 -19.94 -10.72 -30.83
C CYS A 5 -18.99 -9.89 -29.96
N TYR A 6 -18.06 -10.54 -29.26
CA TYR A 6 -17.02 -9.90 -28.46
C TYR A 6 -15.81 -9.56 -29.34
N SER A 7 -15.43 -8.29 -29.40
CA SER A 7 -14.22 -7.82 -30.08
C SER A 7 -13.11 -7.60 -29.07
N THR A 8 -11.98 -8.31 -29.20
CA THR A 8 -10.79 -8.13 -28.34
C THR A 8 -9.99 -6.88 -28.68
N SER A 9 -10.32 -6.20 -29.79
CA SER A 9 -9.63 -5.00 -30.28
C SER A 9 -10.45 -3.72 -30.13
N GLN A 10 -11.70 -3.81 -29.64
CA GLN A 10 -12.56 -2.65 -29.41
C GLN A 10 -13.22 -2.71 -28.03
N LEU A 11 -13.22 -1.57 -27.35
CA LEU A 11 -14.00 -1.38 -26.12
C LEU A 11 -15.50 -1.37 -26.47
N PRO A 12 -16.37 -1.98 -25.65
CA PRO A 12 -16.11 -2.61 -24.34
C PRO A 12 -15.72 -4.10 -24.40
N GLY A 13 -15.60 -4.71 -25.58
CA GLY A 13 -15.29 -6.15 -25.71
C GLY A 13 -13.92 -6.53 -25.14
N ALA A 14 -12.92 -5.66 -25.30
CA ALA A 14 -11.57 -5.88 -24.77
C ALA A 14 -11.48 -5.86 -23.23
N THR A 15 -12.45 -5.24 -22.53
CA THR A 15 -12.48 -5.23 -21.05
C THR A 15 -13.07 -6.49 -20.43
N VAL A 16 -13.77 -7.30 -21.22
CA VAL A 16 -14.42 -8.54 -20.75
C VAL A 16 -13.74 -9.78 -21.29
N CYS A 17 -13.06 -9.67 -22.43
CA CYS A 17 -12.52 -10.80 -23.16
C CYS A 17 -11.12 -10.50 -23.70
N THR A 18 -10.14 -11.33 -23.35
CA THR A 18 -8.77 -11.25 -23.84
C THR A 18 -8.54 -12.01 -25.13
N SER A 19 -9.34 -13.05 -25.42
CA SER A 19 -9.28 -13.77 -26.70
C SER A 19 -10.65 -14.22 -27.16
N ALA A 20 -10.96 -14.06 -28.45
CA ALA A 20 -12.20 -14.51 -29.07
C ALA A 20 -11.92 -15.34 -30.33
N GLN A 21 -12.80 -16.30 -30.64
CA GLN A 21 -12.76 -17.10 -31.88
C GLN A 21 -13.36 -16.35 -33.08
N THR A 22 -13.09 -16.85 -34.29
CA THR A 22 -13.70 -16.38 -35.54
C THR A 22 -15.22 -16.57 -35.47
N GLY A 23 -15.96 -15.48 -35.28
CA GLY A 23 -17.40 -15.49 -34.96
C GLY A 23 -17.76 -14.69 -33.71
N GLY A 24 -16.78 -14.18 -32.97
CA GLY A 24 -16.96 -13.24 -31.87
C GLY A 24 -17.19 -13.89 -30.50
N THR A 25 -17.25 -15.22 -30.40
CA THR A 25 -17.38 -15.89 -29.09
C THR A 25 -16.10 -15.76 -28.28
N CYS A 26 -16.21 -15.30 -27.03
CA CYS A 26 -15.08 -15.20 -26.11
C CYS A 26 -14.55 -16.60 -25.76
N THR A 27 -13.24 -16.80 -25.80
CA THR A 27 -12.56 -18.06 -25.39
C THR A 27 -11.70 -17.88 -24.14
N LYS A 28 -11.29 -16.65 -23.84
CA LYS A 28 -10.57 -16.32 -22.60
C LYS A 28 -11.12 -15.00 -22.07
N SER A 29 -11.77 -15.08 -20.91
CA SER A 29 -12.29 -13.93 -20.18
C SER A 29 -11.19 -13.23 -19.39
N GLU A 30 -11.42 -11.94 -19.12
CA GLU A 30 -10.70 -11.20 -18.07
C GLU A 30 -11.14 -11.66 -16.67
N PRO A 31 -10.34 -11.42 -15.61
CA PRO A 31 -10.73 -11.68 -14.23
C PRO A 31 -12.06 -11.00 -13.87
N GLY A 32 -12.96 -11.76 -13.26
CA GLY A 32 -14.33 -11.33 -12.98
C GLY A 32 -15.36 -11.68 -14.06
N TYR A 33 -14.96 -12.32 -15.16
CA TYR A 33 -15.87 -12.84 -16.19
C TYR A 33 -15.59 -14.33 -16.49
N ASN A 34 -16.61 -15.06 -16.93
CA ASN A 34 -16.47 -16.42 -17.43
C ASN A 34 -17.40 -16.65 -18.63
N VAL A 35 -17.10 -17.63 -19.48
CA VAL A 35 -17.98 -18.10 -20.55
C VAL A 35 -18.62 -19.40 -20.09
N ASP A 36 -19.93 -19.39 -19.86
CA ASP A 36 -20.66 -20.54 -19.35
C ASP A 36 -20.77 -21.68 -20.39
N SER A 37 -21.34 -22.81 -19.99
CA SER A 37 -21.54 -24.00 -20.83
C SER A 37 -22.39 -23.74 -22.08
N SER A 38 -23.11 -22.61 -22.14
CA SER A 38 -23.93 -22.20 -23.28
C SER A 38 -23.17 -21.31 -24.28
N GLY A 39 -21.92 -20.92 -23.94
CA GLY A 39 -21.11 -20.01 -24.74
C GLY A 39 -21.40 -18.53 -24.46
N ALA A 40 -22.16 -18.22 -23.40
CA ALA A 40 -22.49 -16.86 -23.01
C ALA A 40 -21.49 -16.34 -21.97
N LEU A 41 -21.09 -15.07 -22.11
CA LEU A 41 -20.20 -14.41 -21.14
C LEU A 41 -21.03 -13.95 -19.94
N VAL A 42 -20.69 -14.44 -18.77
CA VAL A 42 -21.31 -14.14 -17.49
C VAL A 42 -20.36 -13.34 -16.62
N THR A 43 -20.93 -12.45 -15.80
CA THR A 43 -20.17 -11.72 -14.78
C THR A 43 -20.09 -12.58 -13.52
N CYS A 44 -18.89 -12.71 -12.96
CA CYS A 44 -18.69 -13.43 -11.72
C CYS A 44 -19.29 -12.67 -10.52
N PRO A 45 -19.67 -13.38 -9.45
CA PRO A 45 -20.17 -12.75 -8.23
C PRO A 45 -19.12 -11.82 -7.61
N GLU A 46 -19.57 -10.91 -6.73
CA GLU A 46 -18.68 -9.94 -6.10
C GLU A 46 -17.51 -10.61 -5.37
N GLY A 47 -16.31 -10.03 -5.48
CA GLY A 47 -15.10 -10.59 -4.86
C GLY A 47 -14.53 -11.82 -5.55
N CYS A 48 -15.12 -12.29 -6.65
CA CYS A 48 -14.65 -13.45 -7.38
C CYS A 48 -13.71 -13.08 -8.53
N GLU A 49 -12.53 -13.71 -8.58
CA GLU A 49 -11.55 -13.57 -9.65
C GLU A 49 -11.90 -14.48 -10.82
N THR A 50 -12.22 -15.75 -10.53
CA THR A 50 -12.69 -16.72 -11.51
C THR A 50 -13.90 -17.46 -10.98
N CYS A 51 -14.94 -17.60 -11.79
CA CYS A 51 -16.18 -18.31 -11.44
C CYS A 51 -16.46 -19.40 -12.47
N SER A 52 -17.21 -20.45 -12.12
CA SER A 52 -17.71 -21.43 -13.08
C SER A 52 -19.00 -20.98 -13.76
N ASN A 53 -19.76 -20.11 -13.11
CA ASN A 53 -21.00 -19.50 -13.59
C ASN A 53 -21.30 -18.26 -12.74
N ALA A 54 -22.39 -17.55 -13.03
CA ALA A 54 -22.77 -16.31 -12.35
C ALA A 54 -22.93 -16.43 -10.83
N ASN A 55 -23.09 -17.66 -10.30
CA ASN A 55 -23.39 -17.91 -8.89
C ASN A 55 -22.30 -18.70 -8.16
N THR A 56 -21.35 -19.32 -8.89
CA THR A 56 -20.35 -20.22 -8.31
C THR A 56 -18.95 -19.68 -8.57
N CYS A 57 -18.30 -19.18 -7.51
CA CYS A 57 -16.92 -18.76 -7.57
C CYS A 57 -15.94 -19.93 -7.39
N THR A 58 -14.88 -19.97 -8.18
CA THR A 58 -13.80 -20.96 -8.07
C THR A 58 -12.52 -20.39 -7.48
N LYS A 59 -12.28 -19.08 -7.66
CA LYS A 59 -11.15 -18.36 -7.07
C LYS A 59 -11.59 -16.96 -6.65
N CYS A 60 -11.36 -16.62 -5.39
CA CYS A 60 -11.59 -15.28 -4.88
C CYS A 60 -10.46 -14.32 -5.24
N LYS A 61 -10.78 -13.04 -5.39
CA LYS A 61 -9.79 -11.97 -5.56
C LYS A 61 -8.96 -11.84 -4.29
N ASP A 62 -7.78 -11.24 -4.41
CA ASP A 62 -7.01 -10.83 -3.24
C ASP A 62 -7.85 -9.94 -2.31
N GLY A 63 -7.74 -10.17 -1.01
CA GLY A 63 -8.60 -9.53 -0.01
C GLY A 63 -9.99 -10.16 0.14
N TYR A 64 -10.23 -11.33 -0.46
CA TYR A 64 -11.43 -12.15 -0.25
C TYR A 64 -11.06 -13.60 0.07
N VAL A 65 -11.95 -14.31 0.77
CA VAL A 65 -11.81 -15.72 1.14
C VAL A 65 -13.09 -16.49 0.82
N THR A 66 -12.96 -17.77 0.53
CA THR A 66 -14.11 -18.66 0.30
C THR A 66 -14.96 -18.79 1.56
N GLY A 67 -16.20 -18.34 1.48
CA GLY A 67 -17.21 -18.41 2.53
C GLY A 67 -18.35 -19.36 2.20
N THR A 68 -19.45 -19.25 2.96
CA THR A 68 -20.59 -20.18 2.86
C THR A 68 -21.43 -20.05 1.59
N GLY A 69 -21.30 -18.95 0.85
CA GLY A 69 -22.08 -18.67 -0.38
C GLY A 69 -21.30 -17.97 -1.48
N GLY A 70 -19.97 -17.98 -1.45
CA GLY A 70 -19.13 -17.28 -2.42
C GLY A 70 -17.86 -16.73 -1.78
N CYS A 71 -17.39 -15.58 -2.27
CA CYS A 71 -16.22 -14.91 -1.72
C CYS A 71 -16.65 -13.87 -0.69
N GLU A 72 -16.20 -14.03 0.54
CA GLU A 72 -16.38 -13.07 1.62
C GLU A 72 -15.19 -12.12 1.67
N LYS A 73 -15.45 -10.83 1.80
CA LYS A 73 -14.40 -9.81 1.91
C LYS A 73 -13.67 -9.98 3.24
N CYS A 74 -12.34 -9.97 3.21
CA CYS A 74 -11.54 -9.94 4.42
C CYS A 74 -11.89 -8.71 5.27
N ASP A 75 -11.62 -8.80 6.56
CA ASP A 75 -11.70 -7.66 7.47
C ASP A 75 -10.87 -6.48 6.93
N ALA A 76 -11.33 -5.24 7.13
CA ALA A 76 -10.68 -4.05 6.55
C ALA A 76 -9.23 -3.87 7.02
N SER A 77 -8.88 -4.48 8.16
CA SER A 77 -7.53 -4.51 8.72
C SER A 77 -6.58 -5.51 8.02
N CYS A 78 -7.10 -6.47 7.25
CA CYS A 78 -6.32 -7.48 6.54
C CYS A 78 -6.01 -7.05 5.10
N LEU A 79 -4.79 -7.32 4.65
CA LEU A 79 -4.43 -7.30 3.23
C LEU A 79 -4.83 -8.64 2.58
N THR A 80 -4.53 -9.73 3.28
CA THR A 80 -4.93 -11.08 2.91
C THR A 80 -5.47 -11.79 4.14
N CYS A 81 -6.52 -12.60 3.96
CA CYS A 81 -7.08 -13.44 5.01
C CYS A 81 -6.90 -14.93 4.68
N GLY A 82 -6.91 -15.76 5.72
CA GLY A 82 -6.61 -17.19 5.68
C GLY A 82 -7.86 -18.03 5.50
N THR A 83 -8.19 -18.84 6.50
CA THR A 83 -9.32 -19.79 6.47
C THR A 83 -10.70 -19.14 6.51
N ASN A 84 -10.77 -17.87 6.90
CA ASN A 84 -12.01 -17.10 7.03
C ASN A 84 -11.72 -15.60 7.09
N ALA A 85 -12.76 -14.78 6.87
CA ALA A 85 -12.61 -13.33 6.62
C ALA A 85 -11.99 -12.55 7.78
N LYS A 86 -12.00 -13.14 8.99
CA LYS A 86 -11.48 -12.53 10.22
C LYS A 86 -10.05 -12.95 10.58
N THR A 87 -9.51 -13.96 9.91
CA THR A 87 -8.14 -14.44 10.17
C THR A 87 -7.21 -13.80 9.17
N CYS A 88 -6.52 -12.72 9.53
CA CYS A 88 -5.54 -12.10 8.64
C CYS A 88 -4.27 -12.95 8.52
N THR A 89 -3.83 -13.25 7.30
CA THR A 89 -2.51 -13.84 7.02
C THR A 89 -1.48 -12.73 6.78
N ALA A 90 -1.90 -11.62 6.18
CA ALA A 90 -1.13 -10.37 6.14
C ALA A 90 -2.02 -9.18 6.52
N CYS A 91 -1.45 -8.23 7.25
CA CYS A 91 -2.11 -7.00 7.63
C CYS A 91 -1.98 -5.94 6.53
N SER A 92 -3.01 -5.12 6.37
CA SER A 92 -2.94 -3.93 5.53
C SER A 92 -1.92 -2.93 6.08
N SER A 93 -1.41 -2.04 5.23
CA SER A 93 -0.57 -0.93 5.67
C SER A 93 -1.26 -0.13 6.77
N GLY A 94 -0.54 0.20 7.84
CA GLY A 94 -1.09 0.87 9.01
C GLY A 94 -1.71 -0.07 10.04
N TYR A 95 -1.59 -1.39 9.84
CA TYR A 95 -2.03 -2.41 10.78
C TYR A 95 -0.92 -3.44 11.03
N TYR A 96 -0.95 -4.06 12.20
CA TYR A 96 -0.01 -5.08 12.62
C TYR A 96 -0.71 -6.25 13.33
N LYS A 97 -0.07 -7.42 13.31
CA LYS A 97 -0.59 -8.63 13.97
C LYS A 97 -0.15 -8.64 15.43
N VAL A 98 -1.09 -8.85 16.34
CA VAL A 98 -0.82 -9.01 17.78
C VAL A 98 -0.84 -10.50 18.13
N GLY A 99 0.34 -11.08 18.33
CA GLY A 99 0.48 -12.51 18.62
C GLY A 99 0.01 -13.44 17.49
N ASP A 100 -0.27 -14.70 17.83
CA ASP A 100 -0.74 -15.74 16.89
C ASP A 100 -2.26 -15.86 16.80
N ALA A 101 -3.00 -14.94 17.41
CA ALA A 101 -4.45 -14.99 17.38
C ALA A 101 -4.97 -14.90 15.93
N ALA A 102 -5.91 -15.78 15.59
CA ALA A 102 -6.75 -15.69 14.41
C ALA A 102 -7.74 -14.53 14.56
N ALA A 103 -7.19 -13.32 14.61
CA ALA A 103 -7.89 -12.08 14.90
C ALA A 103 -7.58 -11.04 13.82
N PRO A 104 -8.48 -10.04 13.64
CA PRO A 104 -8.19 -8.90 12.78
C PRO A 104 -6.94 -8.15 13.26
N CYS A 105 -6.26 -7.50 12.33
CA CYS A 105 -5.05 -6.75 12.65
C CYS A 105 -5.37 -5.49 13.45
N THR A 106 -4.45 -5.09 14.32
CA THR A 106 -4.59 -3.88 15.14
C THR A 106 -3.99 -2.69 14.39
N SER A 107 -4.65 -1.53 14.42
CA SER A 107 -4.11 -0.29 13.84
C SER A 107 -2.83 0.15 14.57
N CYS A 108 -1.84 0.62 13.81
CA CYS A 108 -0.58 1.18 14.32
C CYS A 108 -0.78 2.36 15.28
N GLU A 109 -1.92 3.04 15.22
CA GLU A 109 -2.23 4.18 16.09
C GLU A 109 -2.94 3.77 17.39
N SER A 110 -3.48 2.54 17.43
CA SER A 110 -4.27 2.04 18.54
C SER A 110 -3.44 1.23 19.52
N ASN A 111 -3.77 1.32 20.80
CA ASN A 111 -3.22 0.46 21.83
C ASN A 111 -3.94 -0.90 21.81
N SER A 112 -3.19 -2.00 21.94
CA SER A 112 -3.76 -3.34 22.05
C SER A 112 -2.97 -4.18 23.04
N GLY A 113 -3.61 -4.51 24.17
CA GLY A 113 -2.96 -5.18 25.30
C GLY A 113 -1.73 -4.42 25.79
N SER A 114 -0.57 -5.06 25.71
CA SER A 114 0.74 -4.52 26.12
C SER A 114 1.43 -3.70 25.02
N VAL A 115 0.82 -3.59 23.85
CA VAL A 115 1.38 -2.84 22.71
C VAL A 115 0.80 -1.42 22.68
N LYS A 116 1.68 -0.43 22.59
CA LYS A 116 1.28 0.98 22.47
C LYS A 116 1.35 1.46 21.02
N GLY A 117 0.24 2.01 20.54
CA GLY A 117 0.16 2.62 19.22
C GLY A 117 0.91 3.96 19.16
N ILE A 118 1.33 4.35 17.96
CA ILE A 118 1.95 5.65 17.67
C ILE A 118 1.02 6.41 16.73
N SER A 119 0.54 7.57 17.18
CA SER A 119 -0.31 8.43 16.35
C SER A 119 0.46 8.94 15.14
N GLY A 120 -0.20 8.98 13.99
CA GLY A 120 0.40 9.34 12.72
C GLY A 120 1.25 8.24 12.10
N CYS A 121 1.28 7.02 12.64
CA CYS A 121 2.06 5.96 12.03
C CYS A 121 1.33 5.29 10.85
N LEU A 122 1.88 5.43 9.64
CA LEU A 122 1.37 4.84 8.41
C LEU A 122 1.78 3.37 8.23
N SER A 123 2.93 2.97 8.77
CA SER A 123 3.40 1.58 8.70
C SER A 123 4.21 1.22 9.94
N CYS A 124 3.90 0.09 10.58
CA CYS A 124 4.54 -0.33 11.82
C CYS A 124 4.78 -1.84 11.90
N ALA A 125 5.68 -2.24 12.80
CA ALA A 125 5.87 -3.63 13.22
C ALA A 125 5.53 -3.83 14.71
N PRO A 126 5.02 -5.03 15.08
CA PRO A 126 4.81 -5.39 16.47
C PRO A 126 6.14 -5.47 17.24
N PRO A 127 6.17 -5.08 18.52
CA PRO A 127 7.31 -5.36 19.39
C PRO A 127 7.38 -6.86 19.75
N THR A 128 8.58 -7.34 20.11
CA THR A 128 8.79 -8.72 20.59
C THR A 128 8.31 -8.95 22.05
N GLY A 129 7.64 -7.97 22.65
CA GLY A 129 7.19 -7.99 24.04
C GLY A 129 6.24 -6.83 24.35
N SER A 130 6.37 -6.26 25.54
CA SER A 130 5.63 -5.05 25.93
C SER A 130 6.35 -3.81 25.43
N GLY A 131 5.65 -2.90 24.75
CA GLY A 131 6.26 -1.68 24.25
C GLY A 131 5.48 -0.99 23.13
N PRO A 132 5.97 0.16 22.66
CA PRO A 132 5.42 0.81 21.48
C PRO A 132 5.66 0.00 20.21
N VAL A 133 4.75 0.12 19.24
CA VAL A 133 5.00 -0.38 17.88
C VAL A 133 6.22 0.33 17.27
N LEU A 134 7.00 -0.39 16.46
CA LEU A 134 8.09 0.24 15.71
C LEU A 134 7.50 0.87 14.45
N CYS A 135 7.46 2.21 14.39
CA CYS A 135 6.96 2.91 13.22
C CYS A 135 8.07 3.07 12.15
N TYR A 136 7.80 2.60 10.93
CA TYR A 136 8.70 2.75 9.79
C TYR A 136 8.37 3.96 8.92
N LEU A 137 7.09 4.32 8.84
CA LEU A 137 6.60 5.42 8.02
C LEU A 137 5.59 6.21 8.82
N MET A 138 5.82 7.51 8.96
CA MET A 138 4.83 8.45 9.50
C MET A 138 3.97 8.99 8.37
N LYS A 139 2.74 9.35 8.68
CA LYS A 139 1.84 10.11 7.83
C LYS A 139 2.38 11.53 7.80
N ASP A 140 2.73 12.05 6.63
CA ASP A 140 3.11 13.45 6.43
C ASP A 140 1.92 14.36 6.80
N GLY A 141 1.81 14.65 8.09
CA GLY A 141 0.90 15.62 8.67
C GLY A 141 1.74 16.78 9.14
N THR A 142 1.74 17.87 8.38
CA THR A 142 2.11 19.18 8.90
C THR A 142 1.36 19.42 10.23
N ALA A 143 2.14 19.71 11.29
CA ALA A 143 1.74 20.12 12.64
C ALA A 143 1.11 19.05 13.54
N GLY A 144 1.87 18.60 14.56
CA GLY A 144 1.27 17.82 15.65
C GLY A 144 2.18 17.07 16.64
N GLY A 145 3.46 17.40 16.76
CA GLY A 145 4.29 17.10 17.95
C GLY A 145 4.57 15.63 18.27
N SER A 146 5.77 15.16 17.93
CA SER A 146 6.69 14.32 18.73
C SER A 146 7.93 14.02 17.90
N ASP A 147 8.71 15.05 17.57
CA ASP A 147 9.99 14.86 16.89
C ASP A 147 10.97 14.11 17.81
N PRO A 148 11.58 12.99 17.37
CA PRO A 148 12.83 12.53 17.96
C PRO A 148 13.92 13.51 17.50
N ASN A 149 14.12 14.57 18.29
CA ASN A 149 15.38 15.30 18.43
C ASN A 149 16.35 15.25 17.21
N LEU A 150 16.00 15.88 16.10
CA LEU A 150 17.01 16.57 15.29
C LEU A 150 16.59 18.01 15.12
N SER A 151 17.16 18.83 16.00
CA SER A 151 17.11 20.27 15.97
C SER A 151 17.41 20.78 14.55
N SER A 152 16.36 21.19 13.86
CA SER A 152 16.44 21.98 12.63
C SER A 152 17.08 23.37 12.86
N GLY A 153 17.54 23.67 14.09
CA GLY A 153 18.45 24.78 14.38
C GLY A 153 19.92 24.50 14.05
N ALA A 154 20.33 23.26 13.78
CA ALA A 154 21.72 22.93 13.46
C ALA A 154 22.07 23.09 11.96
N ILE A 155 21.09 23.00 11.06
CA ILE A 155 21.33 23.01 9.61
C ILE A 155 21.38 24.44 9.05
N ALA A 156 20.76 25.43 9.72
CA ALA A 156 20.87 26.84 9.36
C ALA A 156 22.14 27.54 9.90
N GLY A 157 22.82 26.96 10.89
CA GLY A 157 24.02 27.55 11.50
C GLY A 157 25.32 27.27 10.73
N ILE A 158 25.41 26.13 10.04
CA ILE A 158 26.63 25.71 9.34
C ILE A 158 26.88 26.59 8.10
N SER A 159 25.82 27.04 7.43
CA SER A 159 25.93 27.89 6.23
C SER A 159 26.51 29.28 6.53
N ILE A 160 26.19 29.86 7.69
CA ILE A 160 26.68 31.19 8.06
C ILE A 160 28.15 31.11 8.49
N ALA A 161 28.54 30.05 9.21
CA ALA A 161 29.93 29.87 9.62
C ALA A 161 30.89 29.77 8.43
N VAL A 162 30.50 29.05 7.37
CA VAL A 162 31.32 28.95 6.14
C VAL A 162 31.44 30.30 5.43
N ILE A 163 30.36 31.08 5.33
CA ILE A 163 30.41 32.40 4.69
C ILE A 163 31.30 33.37 5.48
N VAL A 164 31.25 33.35 6.81
CA VAL A 164 32.12 34.19 7.66
C VAL A 164 33.59 33.77 7.53
N ILE A 165 33.87 32.46 7.48
CA ILE A 165 35.25 31.96 7.33
C ILE A 165 35.80 32.30 5.94
N VAL A 166 35.04 32.06 4.87
CA VAL A 166 35.46 32.37 3.49
C VAL A 166 35.57 33.88 3.28
N GLY A 167 34.60 34.66 3.75
CA GLY A 167 34.64 36.12 3.68
C GLY A 167 35.81 36.72 4.47
N GLY A 168 36.09 36.19 5.66
CA GLY A 168 37.24 36.59 6.48
C GLY A 168 38.59 36.25 5.84
N LEU A 169 38.73 35.05 5.26
CA LEU A 169 39.94 34.63 4.54
C LEU A 169 40.19 35.49 3.30
N VAL A 170 39.16 35.74 2.48
CA VAL A 170 39.29 36.58 1.28
C VAL A 170 39.61 38.03 1.66
N GLY A 171 38.93 38.58 2.68
CA GLY A 171 39.21 39.93 3.18
C GLY A 171 40.63 40.07 3.74
N PHE A 172 41.10 39.09 4.51
CA PHE A 172 42.47 39.07 5.04
C PHE A 172 43.51 38.93 3.94
N LEU A 173 43.27 38.10 2.92
CA LEU A 173 44.18 37.96 1.77
C LEU A 173 44.24 39.23 0.93
N CYS A 174 43.10 39.88 0.65
CA CYS A 174 43.08 41.16 -0.05
C CYS A 174 43.83 42.25 0.74
N TRP A 175 43.59 42.36 2.04
CA TRP A 175 44.32 43.30 2.88
C TRP A 175 45.82 42.96 2.90
N TRP A 176 46.19 41.70 3.12
CA TRP A 176 47.57 41.27 3.17
C TRP A 176 48.32 41.57 1.87
N PHE A 177 47.76 41.27 0.69
CA PHE A 177 48.40 41.59 -0.58
C PHE A 177 48.49 43.10 -0.86
N ILE A 178 47.47 43.88 -0.50
CA ILE A 178 47.46 45.34 -0.72
C ILE A 178 48.41 46.07 0.23
N CYS A 179 48.46 45.69 1.51
CA CYS A 179 49.30 46.36 2.51
C CYS A 179 50.73 45.83 2.56
N ARG A 180 50.98 44.57 2.21
CA ARG A 180 52.36 44.04 2.14
C ARG A 180 53.09 44.44 0.87
N GLY A 181 52.39 44.91 -0.16
CA GLY A 181 53.00 45.51 -1.36
C GLY A 181 53.40 46.99 -1.19
N LYS A 182 53.19 47.57 0.00
CA LYS A 182 53.50 48.98 0.29
C LYS A 182 54.32 49.13 1.58
N ALA A 183 55.29 48.23 1.76
CA ALA A 183 56.41 48.35 2.70
C ALA A 183 57.70 48.00 1.97
#